data_AF-A0A661MMP4-F1
#
_entry.id   AF-A0A661MMP4-F1
#
_cell.length_a   1.000
_cell.length_b   1.000
_cell.length_c   1.000
_cell.angle_alpha   90.00
_cell.angle_beta   90.00
_cell.angle_gamma   90.00
#
_symmetry.space_group_name_H-M   'P 1'
#
loop_
_entity.id
_entity.type
_entity.pdbx_description
1 polymer ?
#
loop_
_entity_poly.entity_id
_entity_poly.type
_entity_poly.pdbx_seq_one_letter_code
_entity_poly.pdbx_strand_id
1 'polypeptide(L)'
;MQSTCHVCERIFEARFRYQVREENGQYVYICSTGCQQKLLLGEDGVRACDTCGATFEIEFPYQMSVSDGRRQYFCSTACCERGQQRHSEVGIVRATPKRIAV
;
A
#
# COMPACT_ATOMS: atom_id res chain seq x y z
N MET A 1 -16.31 -2.35 29.81
CA MET A 1 -16.98 -1.80 28.61
C MET A 1 -16.69 -2.74 27.46
N GLN A 2 -17.73 -3.32 26.86
CA GLN A 2 -17.56 -4.21 25.70
C GLN A 2 -17.49 -3.35 24.42
N SER A 3 -16.61 -3.73 23.49
CA SER A 3 -16.35 -3.02 22.24
C SER A 3 -16.44 -4.01 21.08
N THR A 4 -16.88 -3.54 19.91
CA THR A 4 -17.03 -4.39 18.72
C THR A 4 -15.85 -4.19 17.79
N CYS A 5 -15.19 -5.27 17.39
CA CYS A 5 -14.08 -5.21 16.45
C CYS A 5 -14.57 -4.77 15.07
N HIS A 6 -13.97 -3.73 14.49
CA HIS A 6 -14.32 -3.26 13.16
C HIS A 6 -14.00 -4.27 12.05
N VAL A 7 -13.03 -5.16 12.28
CA VAL A 7 -12.49 -6.08 11.25
C VAL A 7 -13.17 -7.45 11.24
N CYS A 8 -13.61 -7.94 12.40
CA CYS A 8 -14.23 -9.27 12.50
C CYS A 8 -15.55 -9.27 13.26
N GLU A 9 -16.07 -8.09 13.59
CA GLU A 9 -17.38 -7.86 14.22
C GLU A 9 -17.59 -8.58 15.57
N ARG A 10 -16.54 -9.15 16.14
CA ARG A 10 -16.59 -9.81 17.45
C ARG A 10 -16.61 -8.79 18.57
N ILE A 11 -17.39 -9.10 19.59
CA ILE A 11 -17.45 -8.34 20.84
C ILE A 11 -16.26 -8.75 21.71
N PHE A 12 -15.49 -7.78 22.19
CA PHE A 12 -14.32 -7.99 23.05
C PHE A 12 -14.18 -6.86 24.08
N GLU A 13 -13.36 -7.07 25.11
CA GLU A 13 -13.01 -6.02 26.06
C GLU A 13 -11.68 -5.39 25.66
N ALA A 14 -11.69 -4.08 25.39
CA ALA A 14 -10.47 -3.32 25.12
C ALA A 14 -9.64 -3.16 26.40
N ARG A 15 -8.48 -3.81 26.44
CA ARG A 15 -7.52 -3.79 27.56
C ARG A 15 -6.20 -3.13 27.22
N PHE A 16 -5.90 -2.98 25.93
CA PHE A 16 -4.63 -2.46 25.45
C PHE A 16 -4.84 -1.22 24.58
N ARG A 17 -3.87 -0.30 24.62
CA ARG A 17 -3.91 0.97 23.87
C ARG A 17 -4.02 0.76 22.36
N TYR A 18 -3.39 -0.28 21.82
CA TYR A 18 -3.42 -0.60 20.38
C TYR A 18 -4.82 -1.02 19.90
N GLN A 19 -5.70 -1.45 20.80
CA GLN A 19 -7.05 -1.92 20.45
C GLN A 19 -8.03 -0.77 20.20
N VAL A 20 -7.63 0.48 20.48
CA VAL A 20 -8.45 1.68 20.27
C VAL A 20 -7.64 2.69 19.46
N ARG A 21 -8.11 2.98 18.25
CA ARG A 21 -7.56 4.00 17.37
C ARG A 21 -8.58 5.10 17.14
N GLU A 22 -8.10 6.33 16.95
CA GLU A 22 -8.94 7.44 16.53
C GLU A 22 -8.59 7.75 15.08
N GLU A 23 -9.58 7.70 14.19
CA GLU A 23 -9.42 7.96 12.76
C GLU A 23 -10.58 8.85 12.30
N ASN A 24 -10.28 10.01 11.71
CA ASN A 24 -11.27 11.01 11.28
C ASN A 24 -12.31 11.40 12.36
N GLY A 25 -11.90 11.40 13.64
CA GLY A 25 -12.78 11.70 14.77
C GLY A 25 -13.71 10.55 15.19
N GLN A 26 -13.54 9.35 14.63
CA GLN A 26 -14.24 8.14 15.02
C GLN A 26 -13.30 7.17 15.73
N TYR A 27 -13.81 6.47 16.75
CA TYR A 27 -13.06 5.43 17.45
C TYR A 27 -13.20 4.10 16.73
N VAL A 28 -12.09 3.58 16.23
CA VAL A 28 -11.99 2.26 15.61
C VAL A 28 -11.45 1.27 16.64
N TYR A 29 -12.22 0.22 16.90
CA TYR A 29 -11.88 -0.82 17.86
C TYR A 29 -11.39 -2.08 17.15
N ILE A 30 -10.32 -2.68 17.65
CA ILE A 30 -9.67 -3.85 17.05
C ILE A 30 -9.33 -4.89 18.13
N CYS A 31 -9.80 -6.13 17.95
CA CYS A 31 -9.70 -7.14 19.00
C CYS A 31 -8.28 -7.72 19.19
N SER A 32 -7.47 -7.78 18.12
CA SER A 32 -6.16 -8.42 18.12
C SER A 32 -5.18 -7.74 17.16
N THR A 33 -3.89 -8.01 17.34
CA THR A 33 -2.82 -7.55 16.43
C THR A 33 -3.03 -8.01 14.98
N GLY A 34 -3.62 -9.19 14.76
CA GLY A 34 -3.98 -9.65 13.42
C GLY A 34 -5.08 -8.80 12.76
N CYS A 35 -6.08 -8.36 13.54
CA CYS A 35 -7.09 -7.42 13.03
C CYS A 35 -6.50 -6.02 12.82
N GLN A 36 -5.58 -5.61 13.68
CA GLN A 36 -4.84 -4.36 13.48
C GLN A 36 -4.04 -4.38 12.18
N GLN A 37 -3.34 -5.47 11.86
CA GLN A 37 -2.64 -5.61 10.59
C GLN A 37 -3.60 -5.54 9.41
N LYS A 38 -4.72 -6.29 9.45
CA LYS A 38 -5.75 -6.20 8.40
C LYS A 38 -6.29 -4.78 8.22
N LEU A 39 -6.56 -4.07 9.31
CA LEU A 39 -7.00 -2.68 9.26
C LEU A 39 -5.93 -1.76 8.63
N LEU A 40 -4.66 -1.94 8.98
CA LEU A 40 -3.55 -1.15 8.44
C LEU A 40 -3.25 -1.46 6.97
N LEU A 41 -3.46 -2.71 6.54
CA LEU A 41 -3.29 -3.12 5.14
C LEU A 41 -4.50 -2.69 4.28
N GLY A 42 -5.65 -2.42 4.90
CA GLY A 42 -6.94 -2.17 4.27
C GLY A 42 -7.63 -3.49 3.89
N GLU A 43 -8.97 -3.47 3.78
CA GLU A 43 -9.77 -4.62 3.33
C GLU A 43 -9.32 -5.19 1.97
N ASP A 44 -8.57 -4.41 1.20
CA ASP A 44 -7.91 -4.84 -0.03
C ASP A 44 -6.38 -4.82 0.16
N GLY A 45 -5.86 -5.84 0.84
CA GLY A 45 -4.48 -6.30 0.64
C GLY A 45 -4.20 -6.64 -0.84
N VAL A 46 -5.28 -6.75 -1.62
CA VAL A 46 -5.35 -6.88 -3.06
C VAL A 46 -5.02 -5.55 -3.75
N ARG A 47 -3.88 -5.49 -4.43
CA ARG A 47 -3.50 -4.37 -5.32
C ARG A 47 -3.59 -4.81 -6.77
N ALA A 48 -3.95 -3.88 -7.64
CA ALA A 48 -3.88 -4.09 -9.08
C ALA A 48 -2.44 -3.93 -9.54
N CYS A 49 -1.97 -4.84 -10.38
CA CYS A 49 -0.65 -4.72 -10.99
C CYS A 49 -0.64 -3.62 -12.05
N ASP A 50 0.30 -2.69 -11.97
CA ASP A 50 0.48 -1.60 -12.94
C ASP A 50 0.83 -2.11 -14.36
N THR A 51 1.27 -3.37 -14.49
CA THR A 51 1.69 -3.95 -15.79
C THR A 51 0.59 -4.77 -16.45
N CYS A 52 -0.08 -5.65 -15.70
CA CYS A 52 -1.07 -6.58 -16.25
C CYS A 52 -2.50 -6.33 -15.76
N GLY A 53 -2.70 -5.43 -14.80
CA GLY A 53 -4.02 -5.13 -14.21
C GLY A 53 -4.55 -6.21 -13.27
N ALA A 54 -3.82 -7.32 -13.07
CA ALA A 54 -4.26 -8.39 -12.19
C ALA A 54 -4.28 -7.94 -10.73
N THR A 55 -5.34 -8.30 -10.02
CA THR A 55 -5.50 -8.13 -8.58
C THR A 55 -4.71 -9.20 -7.83
N PHE A 56 -3.80 -8.80 -6.96
CA PHE A 56 -2.93 -9.71 -6.21
C PHE A 56 -2.63 -9.17 -4.81
N GLU A 57 -2.34 -10.05 -3.85
CA GLU A 57 -1.93 -9.67 -2.51
C GLU A 57 -0.42 -9.44 -2.42
N ILE A 58 0.00 -8.41 -1.68
CA ILE A 58 1.42 -8.13 -1.48
C ILE A 58 1.97 -9.07 -0.40
N GLU A 59 2.77 -10.03 -0.82
CA GLU A 59 3.49 -10.96 0.06
C GLU A 59 4.99 -10.64 0.12
N PHE A 60 5.55 -10.04 -0.93
CA PHE A 60 6.98 -9.84 -1.09
C PHE A 60 7.35 -8.37 -1.35
N PRO A 61 8.52 -7.91 -0.85
CA PRO A 61 8.99 -6.54 -1.08
C PRO A 61 9.14 -6.17 -2.56
N TYR A 62 9.53 -7.12 -3.43
CA TYR A 62 9.72 -6.86 -4.87
C TYR A 62 8.42 -6.49 -5.59
N GLN A 63 7.27 -6.83 -5.01
CA GLN A 63 5.95 -6.54 -5.57
C GLN A 63 5.56 -5.07 -5.39
N MET A 64 6.36 -4.28 -4.67
CA MET A 64 6.19 -2.85 -4.52
C MET A 64 7.47 -2.14 -4.98
N SER A 65 7.31 -1.11 -5.81
CA SER A 65 8.38 -0.18 -6.15
C SER A 65 7.89 1.25 -5.98
N VAL A 66 8.81 2.18 -5.75
CA VAL A 66 8.48 3.61 -5.65
C VAL A 66 9.21 4.33 -6.78
N SER A 67 8.43 4.83 -7.74
CA SER A 67 8.92 5.57 -8.92
C SER A 67 8.22 6.92 -8.98
N ASP A 68 8.98 8.01 -9.14
CA ASP A 68 8.45 9.38 -9.24
C ASP A 68 7.50 9.76 -8.07
N GLY A 69 7.79 9.25 -6.86
CA GLY A 69 6.95 9.48 -5.67
C GLY A 69 5.63 8.70 -5.67
N ARG A 70 5.37 7.85 -6.66
CA ARG A 70 4.19 6.95 -6.71
C ARG A 70 4.59 5.51 -6.41
N ARG A 71 3.74 4.81 -5.66
CA ARG A 71 3.89 3.38 -5.39
C ARG A 71 3.33 2.61 -6.58
N GLN A 72 4.18 1.80 -7.20
CA GLN A 72 3.82 0.86 -8.25
C GLN A 72 3.79 -0.55 -7.69
N TYR A 73 2.82 -1.34 -8.15
CA TYR A 73 2.55 -2.68 -7.67
C TYR A 73 2.73 -3.69 -8.81
N PHE A 74 3.46 -4.78 -8.54
CA PHE A 74 3.78 -5.80 -9.52
C PHE A 74 3.44 -7.19 -8.98
N CYS A 75 2.58 -7.94 -9.68
CA CYS A 75 2.14 -9.25 -9.21
C CYS A 75 3.23 -10.33 -9.29
N SER A 76 4.24 -10.15 -10.16
CA SER A 76 5.31 -11.11 -10.43
C SER A 76 6.61 -10.40 -10.80
N THR A 77 7.73 -11.12 -10.67
CA THR A 77 9.05 -10.64 -11.11
C THR A 77 9.04 -10.24 -12.59
N ALA A 78 8.43 -11.06 -13.46
CA ALA A 78 8.29 -10.76 -14.88
C ALA A 78 7.45 -9.50 -15.18
N CYS A 79 6.50 -9.12 -14.31
CA CYS A 79 5.77 -7.86 -14.44
C CYS A 79 6.61 -6.68 -13.92
N CYS A 80 7.35 -6.89 -12.84
CA CYS A 80 8.27 -5.90 -12.29
C CYS A 80 9.36 -5.52 -13.32
N GLU A 81 10.01 -6.51 -13.95
CA GLU A 81 11.02 -6.28 -14.99
C GLU A 81 10.45 -5.51 -16.20
N ARG A 82 9.24 -5.86 -16.65
CA ARG A 82 8.54 -5.15 -17.74
C ARG A 82 8.16 -3.72 -17.36
N GLY A 83 7.72 -3.49 -16.12
CA GLY A 83 7.41 -2.16 -15.61
C GLY A 83 8.65 -1.27 -15.49
N GLN A 84 9.76 -1.83 -15.01
CA GLN A 84 11.04 -1.14 -14.89
C GLN A 84 11.64 -0.79 -16.25
N GLN A 85 11.54 -1.67 -17.25
CA GLN A 85 11.97 -1.38 -18.62
C GLN A 85 11.20 -0.20 -19.23
N ARG A 86 9.87 -0.19 -19.10
CA ARG A 86 9.02 0.92 -19.57
C ARG A 86 9.37 2.25 -18.90
N HIS A 87 9.65 2.25 -17.60
CA HIS A 87 10.00 3.48 -16.89
C HIS A 87 11.40 4.01 -17.27
N SER A 88 12.30 3.11 -17.65
CA SER A 88 13.66 3.46 -18.11
C SER A 88 13.65 4.12 -19.48
N GLU A 89 12.74 3.71 -20.38
CA GLU A 89 12.54 4.36 -21.69
C GLU A 89 11.95 5.77 -21.58
N VAL A 90 11.06 6.01 -20.60
CA VAL A 90 10.45 7.34 -20.36
C VAL A 90 11.41 8.29 -19.62
N GLY A 91 12.39 7.75 -18.89
CA GLY A 91 13.40 8.52 -18.14
C GLY A 91 14.49 9.20 -18.99
N ILE A 92 14.48 9.05 -20.32
CA ILE A 92 15.48 9.66 -21.23
C ILE A 92 14.99 10.99 -21.82
N VAL A 93 14.06 11.70 -21.18
CA VAL A 93 13.93 13.15 -21.42
C VAL A 93 14.66 13.88 -20.29
N ARG A 94 15.98 13.68 -20.22
CA ARG A 94 16.86 14.62 -19.52
C ARG A 94 16.68 15.97 -20.21
N ALA A 95 15.94 16.87 -19.59
CA ALA A 95 15.85 18.26 -19.99
C ALA A 95 17.28 18.80 -20.12
N THR A 96 17.69 19.07 -21.36
CA THR A 96 18.96 19.70 -21.66
C THR A 96 18.99 21.07 -20.98
N PRO A 97 20.00 21.39 -20.15
CA PRO A 97 20.10 22.71 -19.57
C PRO A 97 20.32 23.70 -20.72
N LYS A 98 19.34 24.58 -20.96
CA LYS A 98 19.44 25.67 -21.93
C LYS A 98 20.57 26.59 -21.48
N ARG A 99 21.68 26.63 -22.24
CA ARG A 99 22.75 27.62 -22.03
C ARG A 99 22.16 29.01 -22.28
N ILE A 100 22.21 29.86 -21.27
CA ILE A 100 21.93 31.29 -21.41
C ILE A 100 23.19 31.91 -22.01
N ALA A 101 23.08 32.49 -23.20
CA ALA A 101 24.13 33.33 -23.78
C ALA A 101 24.06 34.70 -23.11
N VAL A 102 25.20 35.20 -22.62
CA VAL A 102 25.40 36.58 -22.19
C VAL A 102 26.23 37.31 -23.24
#